data_AF-A0AA87AX47-F1
#
_entry.id   AF-A0AA87AX47-F1
#
_cell.length_a   1.000
_cell.length_b   1.000
_cell.length_c   1.000
_cell.angle_alpha   90.00
_cell.angle_beta   90.00
_cell.angle_gamma   90.00
#
_symmetry.space_group_name_H-M   'P 1'
#
loop_
_entity.id
_entity.type
_entity.pdbx_description
1 polymer ?
#
loop_
_entity_poly.entity_id
_entity_poly.type
_entity_poly.pdbx_seq_one_letter_code
_entity_poly.pdbx_strand_id
1 'polypeptide(L)'
;MGEVRTEPVEATYCEDIEEVNAKAGAFEFFVDREENVAGMIYSCPCGCGRTGALNFRPHPSPSWQWNGDREKPTLTPSVHHVGHWHGFLTDGVWRSC
;
A
#
# COMPACT_ATOMS: atom_id res chain seq x y z
N MET A 1 -17.53 12.56 -3.81
CA MET A 1 -16.79 11.66 -4.72
C MET A 1 -16.79 10.30 -4.06
N GLY A 2 -17.26 9.26 -4.76
CA GLY A 2 -17.29 7.88 -4.26
C GLY A 2 -15.95 7.18 -4.47
N GLU A 3 -15.80 6.00 -3.88
CA GLU A 3 -14.62 5.14 -4.05
C GLU A 3 -14.45 4.72 -5.52
N VAL A 4 -13.23 4.83 -6.04
CA VAL A 4 -12.89 4.44 -7.40
C VAL A 4 -12.62 2.93 -7.45
N ARG A 5 -13.41 2.21 -8.24
CA ARG A 5 -13.15 0.81 -8.58
C ARG A 5 -12.19 0.73 -9.75
N THR A 6 -11.05 0.11 -9.54
CA THR A 6 -10.00 -0.08 -10.55
C THR A 6 -9.99 -1.54 -11.00
N GLU A 7 -9.51 -1.78 -12.23
CA GLU A 7 -8.97 -3.09 -12.59
C GLU A 7 -7.82 -3.46 -11.63
N PRO A 8 -7.46 -4.76 -11.50
CA PRO A 8 -6.32 -5.15 -10.67
C PRO A 8 -5.04 -4.41 -11.08
N VAL A 9 -4.37 -3.79 -10.10
CA VAL A 9 -3.13 -3.04 -10.33
C VAL A 9 -1.97 -3.80 -9.71
N GLU A 10 -0.96 -4.14 -10.50
CA GLU A 10 0.26 -4.75 -9.99
C GLU A 10 1.00 -3.78 -9.07
N ALA A 11 1.33 -4.24 -7.87
CA ALA A 11 2.10 -3.47 -6.92
C ALA A 11 3.55 -3.42 -7.40
N THR A 12 4.09 -2.21 -7.54
CA THR A 12 5.49 -2.01 -7.94
C THR A 12 6.30 -1.56 -6.74
N TYR A 13 7.28 -2.36 -6.32
CA TYR A 13 8.24 -1.91 -5.33
C TYR A 13 9.14 -0.80 -5.90
N CYS A 14 9.38 0.24 -5.12
CA CYS A 14 10.36 1.28 -5.39
C CYS A 14 11.14 1.65 -4.13
N GLU A 15 12.35 2.17 -4.31
CA GLU A 15 13.20 2.62 -3.20
C GLU A 15 12.77 3.99 -2.66
N ASP A 16 12.17 4.83 -3.50
CA ASP A 16 11.64 6.14 -3.14
C ASP A 16 10.29 6.37 -3.87
N ILE A 17 9.21 6.47 -3.10
CA ILE A 17 7.85 6.67 -3.64
C ILE A 17 7.65 8.07 -4.24
N GLU A 18 8.46 9.06 -3.86
CA GLU A 18 8.39 10.41 -4.40
C GLU A 18 8.98 10.49 -5.82
N GLU A 19 9.91 9.59 -6.15
CA GLU A 19 10.56 9.54 -7.48
C GLU A 19 9.75 8.81 -8.55
N VAL A 20 8.78 7.97 -8.19
CA VAL A 20 8.04 7.13 -9.17
C VAL A 20 6.90 7.86 -9.91
N ASN A 21 6.90 9.19 -9.93
CA ASN A 21 5.91 10.02 -10.63
C ASN A 21 4.46 9.55 -10.39
N ALA A 22 4.13 9.23 -9.13
CA ALA A 22 2.78 8.81 -8.77
C ALA A 22 2.28 7.51 -9.46
N LYS A 23 3.18 6.61 -9.90
CA LYS A 23 2.81 5.31 -10.48
C LYS A 23 1.76 4.60 -9.61
N ALA A 24 0.61 4.28 -10.21
CA ALA A 24 -0.51 3.67 -9.50
C ALA A 24 -0.10 2.34 -8.84
N GLY A 25 -0.39 2.19 -7.55
CA GLY A 25 -0.09 0.97 -6.80
C GLY A 25 1.41 0.76 -6.51
N ALA A 26 2.28 1.72 -6.85
CA ALA A 26 3.66 1.68 -6.39
C ALA A 26 3.72 1.80 -4.87
N PHE A 27 4.74 1.20 -4.27
CA PHE A 27 4.94 1.22 -2.82
C PHE A 27 6.42 1.16 -2.44
N GLU A 28 6.70 1.70 -1.28
CA GLU A 28 8.01 1.75 -0.63
C GLU A 28 7.86 1.22 0.79
N PHE A 29 8.79 0.39 1.26
CA PHE A 29 8.82 -0.03 2.66
C PHE A 29 9.62 0.95 3.50
N PHE A 30 9.10 1.30 4.67
CA PHE A 30 9.88 2.02 5.67
C PHE A 30 10.22 1.10 6.84
N VAL A 31 11.36 1.37 7.47
CA VAL A 31 11.88 0.61 8.61
C VAL A 31 11.75 1.39 9.92
N ASP A 32 11.74 0.68 11.05
CA ASP A 32 11.84 1.28 12.38
C ASP A 32 13.30 1.59 12.77
N ARG A 33 13.51 1.98 14.03
CA ARG A 33 14.85 2.31 14.56
C ARG A 33 15.79 1.11 14.67
N GLU A 34 15.25 -0.10 14.61
CA GLU A 34 15.98 -1.37 14.66
C GLU A 34 16.15 -1.97 13.25
N GLU A 35 15.88 -1.19 12.21
CA GLU A 35 15.95 -1.57 10.79
C GLU A 35 14.98 -2.70 10.38
N ASN A 36 13.94 -2.95 11.19
CA ASN A 36 12.89 -3.90 10.84
C ASN A 36 11.82 -3.21 9.99
N VAL A 37 11.21 -3.94 9.05
CA VAL A 37 10.13 -3.41 8.20
C VAL A 37 8.92 -3.06 9.08
N ALA A 38 8.65 -1.77 9.20
CA ALA A 38 7.61 -1.23 10.08
C ALA A 38 6.30 -0.91 9.34
N GLY A 39 6.36 -0.78 8.02
CA GLY A 39 5.20 -0.52 7.18
C GLY A 39 5.58 -0.19 5.75
N MET A 40 4.61 0.34 5.00
CA MET A 40 4.83 0.83 3.64
C MET A 40 4.10 2.15 3.37
N ILE A 41 4.68 2.97 2.50
CA ILE A 41 3.99 4.07 1.83
C ILE A 41 3.57 3.57 0.45
N TYR A 42 2.37 3.91 -0.01
CA TYR A 42 1.88 3.51 -1.33
C TYR A 42 1.25 4.68 -2.07
N SER A 43 1.32 4.66 -3.40
CA SER A 43 0.57 5.57 -4.28
C SER A 43 -0.80 4.98 -4.60
N CYS A 44 -1.85 5.81 -4.56
CA CYS A 44 -3.23 5.37 -4.76
C CYS A 44 -3.36 4.49 -6.01
N PRO A 45 -3.90 3.26 -5.90
CA PRO A 45 -4.12 2.40 -7.07
C PRO A 45 -5.08 3.01 -8.10
N CYS A 46 -5.88 3.99 -7.70
CA CYS A 46 -6.72 4.80 -8.59
C CYS A 46 -5.95 5.67 -9.58
N GLY A 47 -4.63 5.84 -9.43
CA GLY A 47 -3.80 6.66 -10.31
C GLY A 47 -3.89 8.17 -10.08
N CYS A 48 -4.53 8.62 -8.98
CA CYS A 48 -4.63 10.05 -8.66
C CYS A 48 -3.33 10.66 -8.11
N GLY A 49 -2.33 9.81 -7.83
CA GLY A 49 -1.02 10.20 -7.31
C GLY A 49 -0.96 10.58 -5.84
N ARG A 50 -2.06 10.45 -5.10
CA ARG A 50 -2.03 10.62 -3.64
C ARG A 50 -1.37 9.42 -2.99
N THR A 51 -0.51 9.67 -2.03
CA THR A 51 0.12 8.64 -1.22
C THR A 51 -0.63 8.38 0.09
N GLY A 52 -0.48 7.18 0.63
CA GLY A 52 -0.96 6.81 1.96
C GLY A 52 0.08 5.95 2.68
N ALA A 53 0.04 5.93 4.01
CA ALA A 53 0.92 5.12 4.83
C ALA A 53 0.15 3.97 5.50
N LEU A 54 0.75 2.78 5.51
CA LEU A 54 0.22 1.55 6.10
C LEU A 54 1.24 1.01 7.10
N ASN A 55 0.92 1.11 8.39
CA ASN A 55 1.77 0.55 9.44
C ASN A 55 1.55 -0.96 9.56
N PHE A 56 2.61 -1.73 9.76
CA PHE A 56 2.49 -3.16 10.02
C PHE A 56 2.32 -3.44 11.51
N ARG A 57 1.68 -4.57 11.81
CA ARG A 57 1.52 -5.02 13.19
C ARG A 57 2.86 -5.50 13.77
N PRO A 58 3.11 -5.29 15.07
CA PRO A 58 2.25 -4.56 16.03
C PRO A 58 2.41 -3.04 15.93
N HIS A 59 1.30 -2.29 15.92
CA HIS A 59 1.32 -0.82 15.96
C HIS A 59 0.04 -0.29 16.66
N PRO A 60 0.10 0.79 17.47
CA PRO A 60 -1.03 1.26 18.30
C PRO A 60 -2.21 1.85 17.51
N SER A 61 -1.97 2.27 16.28
CA SER A 61 -2.97 2.80 15.34
C SER A 61 -3.41 1.73 14.33
N PRO A 62 -4.40 2.00 13.43
CA PRO A 62 -4.76 1.05 12.37
C PRO A 62 -3.53 0.50 11.66
N SER A 63 -3.47 -0.83 11.62
CA SER A 63 -2.28 -1.56 11.19
C SER A 63 -2.63 -2.89 10.55
N TRP A 64 -1.76 -3.30 9.63
CA TRP A 64 -1.95 -4.44 8.77
C TRP A 64 -1.04 -5.59 9.14
N GLN A 65 -1.56 -6.80 9.06
CA GLN A 65 -0.73 -8.00 9.05
C GLN A 65 -0.13 -8.15 7.66
N TRP A 66 1.20 -8.18 7.61
CA TRP A 66 2.00 -8.40 6.42
C TRP A 66 2.53 -9.84 6.39
N ASN A 67 2.61 -10.44 5.21
CA ASN A 67 3.10 -11.80 5.01
C ASN A 67 4.63 -11.94 5.05
N GLY A 68 5.39 -10.84 5.14
CA GLY A 68 6.85 -10.84 5.13
C GLY A 68 7.47 -10.85 3.72
N ASP A 69 6.65 -10.86 2.67
CA ASP A 69 7.11 -10.89 1.28
C ASP A 69 7.22 -9.46 0.72
N ARG A 70 8.40 -9.12 0.20
CA ARG A 70 8.68 -7.80 -0.40
C ARG A 70 8.35 -7.74 -1.88
N GLU A 71 8.39 -8.87 -2.59
CA GLU A 71 8.07 -8.94 -4.01
C GLU A 71 6.58 -9.10 -4.23
N LYS A 72 5.92 -9.90 -3.37
CA LYS A 72 4.48 -10.19 -3.43
C LYS A 72 3.80 -9.88 -2.09
N PRO A 73 3.77 -8.61 -1.68
CA PRO A 73 3.18 -8.24 -0.41
C PRO A 73 1.70 -8.61 -0.37
N THR A 74 1.28 -9.12 0.78
CA THR A 74 -0.13 -9.32 1.12
C THR A 74 -0.39 -8.63 2.44
N LEU A 75 -1.46 -7.81 2.48
CA LEU A 75 -1.88 -7.09 3.67
C LEU A 75 -3.31 -7.45 4.07
N THR A 76 -3.53 -7.64 5.36
CA THR A 76 -4.87 -7.81 5.94
C THR A 76 -5.03 -6.90 7.17
N PRO A 77 -6.17 -6.19 7.35
CA PRO A 77 -7.40 -6.21 6.56
C PRO A 77 -7.30 -5.40 5.24
N SER A 78 -8.44 -5.06 4.62
CA SER A 78 -8.48 -4.15 3.46
C SER A 78 -7.81 -2.80 3.74
N VAL A 79 -7.36 -2.14 2.68
CA VAL A 79 -6.83 -0.77 2.70
C VAL A 79 -7.93 0.18 2.22
N HIS A 80 -8.24 1.18 3.05
CA HIS A 80 -9.20 2.23 2.73
C HIS A 80 -8.47 3.57 2.62
N HIS A 81 -8.29 4.03 1.38
CA HIS A 81 -7.82 5.37 1.06
C HIS A 81 -9.03 6.32 1.00
N VAL A 82 -9.29 6.98 2.13
CA VAL A 82 -10.53 7.74 2.37
C VAL A 82 -10.85 8.71 1.23
N GLY A 83 -12.01 8.52 0.60
CA GLY A 83 -12.51 9.37 -0.49
C GLY A 83 -11.88 9.12 -1.86
N HIS A 84 -11.05 8.07 -2.00
CA HIS A 84 -10.37 7.72 -3.25
C HIS A 84 -10.52 6.26 -3.65
N TRP A 85 -10.14 5.32 -2.79
CA TRP A 85 -10.04 3.90 -3.17
C TRP A 85 -10.21 2.99 -1.95
N HIS A 86 -10.86 1.84 -2.15
CA HIS A 86 -10.99 0.79 -1.13
C HIS A 86 -10.79 -0.59 -1.75
N GLY A 87 -9.98 -1.42 -1.09
CA GLY A 87 -9.66 -2.75 -1.61
C GLY A 87 -8.58 -3.48 -0.81
N PHE A 88 -7.95 -4.47 -1.43
CA PHE A 88 -6.98 -5.36 -0.80
C PHE A 88 -5.66 -5.36 -1.57
N LEU A 89 -4.55 -5.52 -0.85
CA LEU A 89 -3.26 -5.87 -1.44
C LEU A 89 -3.03 -7.35 -1.18
N THR A 90 -3.01 -8.16 -2.23
CA THR A 90 -2.87 -9.63 -2.13
C THR A 90 -2.00 -10.15 -3.25
N ASP A 91 -0.98 -10.92 -2.89
CA ASP A 91 0.00 -11.50 -3.83
C ASP A 91 0.64 -10.44 -4.75
N GLY A 92 0.95 -9.25 -4.20
CA GLY A 92 1.50 -8.14 -4.98
C GLY A 92 0.49 -7.47 -5.94
N VAL A 93 -0.81 -7.63 -5.73
CA VAL A 93 -1.84 -7.01 -6.58
C VAL A 93 -2.86 -6.24 -5.74
N TRP A 94 -3.08 -4.97 -6.10
CA TRP A 94 -4.14 -4.14 -5.56
C TRP A 94 -5.46 -4.48 -6.25
N ARG A 95 -6.45 -4.95 -5.47
CA ARG A 95 -7.77 -5.34 -5.96
C ARG A 95 -8.85 -4.49 -5.27
N SER A 96 -9.62 -3.74 -6.06
CA SER A 96 -10.73 -2.97 -5.53
C SER A 96 -11.88 -3.87 -5.03
N CYS A 97 -12.67 -3.37 -4.08
CA CYS A 97 -13.83 -4.07 -3.49
C CYS A 97 -15.18 -3.67 -4.16
#